data_AF-A0A529ZER2-F1
#
_entry.id   AF-A0A529ZER2-F1
#
_cell.length_a   1.000
_cell.length_b   1.000
_cell.length_c   1.000
_cell.angle_alpha   90.00
_cell.angle_beta   90.00
_cell.angle_gamma   90.00
#
_symmetry.space_group_name_H-M   'P 1'
#
loop_
_entity.id
_entity.type
_entity.pdbx_description
1 polymer ?
#
loop_
_entity_poly.entity_id
_entity_poly.type
_entity_poly.pdbx_seq_one_letter_code
_entity_poly.pdbx_strand_id
1 'polypeptide(L)'
;MTAISEQSSSNPAGFVGLYRRIIKLPEHIPFSLVQLAARVAVAHVFWQSAQSKLASWPVTLQLFANEYNLPFIDPSIAAPLATTAELTGSALVFLGLFSRVAAVMLLGVV
;
A
#
# COMPACT_ATOMS: atom_id res chain seq x y z
N MET A 1 34.09 60.52 0.66
CA MET A 1 33.62 59.86 -0.56
C MET A 1 34.56 58.67 -0.77
N THR A 2 34.19 57.42 -0.54
CA THR A 2 33.09 56.67 -1.15
C THR A 2 32.71 55.50 -0.25
N ALA A 3 31.44 55.46 0.17
CA ALA A 3 30.83 54.30 0.81
C ALA A 3 30.58 53.23 -0.26
N ILE A 4 31.21 52.06 -0.13
CA ILE A 4 30.83 50.87 -0.89
C ILE A 4 29.77 50.17 -0.04
N SER A 5 28.51 50.56 -0.24
CA SER A 5 27.36 49.84 0.25
C SER A 5 27.09 48.65 -0.68
N GLU A 6 27.87 47.58 -0.53
CA GLU A 6 27.53 46.28 -1.11
C GLU A 6 26.97 45.37 -0.02
N GLN A 7 25.65 45.25 -0.01
CA GLN A 7 24.94 44.01 0.29
C GLN A 7 23.47 44.25 -0.04
N SER A 8 23.16 44.18 -1.35
CA SER A 8 21.78 43.96 -1.78
C SER A 8 21.38 42.58 -1.29
N SER A 9 20.61 42.54 -0.21
CA SER A 9 19.90 41.37 0.27
C SER A 9 18.98 40.90 -0.84
N SER A 10 19.44 39.94 -1.65
CA SER A 10 18.58 39.24 -2.60
C SER A 10 17.55 38.46 -1.80
N ASN A 11 16.41 39.08 -1.55
CA ASN A 11 15.27 38.48 -0.89
C ASN A 11 14.77 37.34 -1.80
N PRO A 12 14.94 36.04 -1.45
CA PRO A 12 14.40 34.94 -2.23
C PRO A 12 12.89 34.77 -1.98
N ALA A 13 12.19 35.84 -1.57
CA ALA A 13 10.77 35.85 -1.21
C ALA A 13 9.85 35.98 -2.43
N GLY A 14 10.08 35.13 -3.43
CA GLY A 14 9.17 34.94 -4.57
C GLY A 14 8.75 33.47 -4.70
N PHE A 15 8.10 33.13 -5.81
CA PHE A 15 7.66 31.77 -6.16
C PHE A 15 8.74 30.69 -5.97
N VAL A 16 10.02 31.03 -6.15
CA VAL A 16 11.15 30.12 -5.91
C VAL A 16 11.32 29.75 -4.43
N GLY A 17 11.11 30.70 -3.51
CA GLY A 17 11.12 30.44 -2.07
C GLY A 17 9.92 29.59 -1.63
N LEU A 18 8.74 29.88 -2.17
CA LEU A 18 7.54 29.07 -1.94
C LEU A 18 7.70 27.65 -2.49
N TYR A 19 8.20 27.51 -3.72
CA TYR A 19 8.51 26.22 -4.35
C TYR A 19 9.50 25.42 -3.51
N ARG A 20 10.62 26.02 -3.08
CA ARG A 20 11.61 25.39 -2.20
C ARG A 20 11.02 24.97 -0.85
N ARG A 21 10.05 25.71 -0.33
CA ARG A 21 9.35 25.35 0.92
C ARG A 21 8.42 24.15 0.70
N ILE A 22 7.69 24.11 -0.41
CA ILE A 22 6.77 23.03 -0.74
C ILE A 22 7.51 21.71 -0.95
N ILE A 23 8.62 21.71 -1.70
CA ILE A 23 9.39 20.48 -1.96
C ILE A 23 10.07 19.89 -0.72
N LYS A 24 10.25 20.68 0.34
CA LYS A 24 10.81 20.22 1.62
C LYS A 24 9.76 19.66 2.58
N LEU A 25 8.48 19.91 2.35
CA LEU A 25 7.40 19.38 3.21
C LEU A 25 7.42 17.85 3.33
N PRO A 26 7.65 17.06 2.25
CA PRO A 26 7.74 15.60 2.35
C PRO A 26 8.93 15.10 3.17
N GLU A 27 10.03 15.86 3.25
CA GLU A 27 11.22 15.49 4.04
C GLU A 27 10.91 15.42 5.55
N HIS A 28 9.85 16.09 5.99
CA HIS A 28 9.38 16.03 7.37
C HIS A 28 8.50 14.82 7.68
N ILE A 29 8.07 14.06 6.66
CA ILE A 29 7.25 12.86 6.86
C ILE A 29 8.20 11.70 7.22
N PRO A 30 8.07 11.12 8.44
CA PRO A 30 8.91 10.00 8.80
C PRO A 30 8.57 8.80 7.91
N PHE A 31 9.59 8.13 7.40
CA PHE A 31 9.42 6.97 6.52
C PHE A 31 8.59 5.84 7.19
N SER A 32 8.64 5.72 8.51
CA SER A 32 7.81 4.79 9.27
C SER A 32 6.31 5.03 9.10
N LEU A 33 5.87 6.29 8.95
CA LEU A 33 4.47 6.62 8.70
C LEU A 33 4.06 6.20 7.30
N VAL A 34 4.93 6.39 6.30
CA VAL A 34 4.70 5.92 4.93
C VAL A 34 4.59 4.40 4.90
N GLN A 35 5.49 3.70 5.60
CA GLN A 35 5.43 2.23 5.73
C GLN A 35 4.16 1.76 6.45
N LEU A 36 3.73 2.45 7.50
CA LEU A 36 2.49 2.13 8.19
C LEU A 36 1.28 2.33 7.28
N ALA A 37 1.18 3.47 6.60
CA ALA A 37 0.11 3.76 5.66
C ALA A 37 0.04 2.72 4.53
N ALA A 38 1.19 2.32 3.98
CA ALA A 38 1.27 1.27 2.98
C ALA A 38 0.74 -0.08 3.50
N ARG A 39 1.10 -0.47 4.73
CA ARG A 39 0.60 -1.71 5.35
C ARG A 39 -0.91 -1.67 5.58
N VAL A 40 -1.43 -0.55 6.07
CA VAL A 40 -2.87 -0.36 6.28
C VAL A 40 -3.62 -0.44 4.94
N ALA A 41 -3.11 0.23 3.90
CA ALA A 41 -3.72 0.19 2.58
C ALA A 41 -3.77 -1.24 2.01
N VAL A 42 -2.63 -1.95 2.01
CA VAL A 42 -2.56 -3.34 1.54
C VAL A 42 -3.48 -4.25 2.36
N ALA A 43 -3.39 -4.21 3.69
CA ALA A 43 -4.25 -5.03 4.56
C ALA A 43 -5.74 -4.77 4.27
N HIS A 44 -6.13 -3.51 4.09
CA HIS A 44 -7.51 -3.16 3.78
C HIS A 44 -7.99 -3.75 2.46
N VAL A 45 -7.18 -3.77 1.40
CA VAL A 45 -7.55 -4.40 0.12
C VAL A 45 -7.83 -5.89 0.30
N PHE A 46 -6.93 -6.61 0.98
CA PHE A 46 -7.11 -8.05 1.24
C PHE A 46 -8.31 -8.33 2.14
N TRP A 47 -8.54 -7.49 3.15
CA TRP A 47 -9.72 -7.59 4.01
C TRP A 47 -11.00 -7.47 3.20
N GLN A 48 -11.13 -6.43 2.37
CA GLN A 48 -12.33 -6.24 1.53
C GLN A 48 -12.51 -7.39 0.53
N SER A 49 -11.42 -7.90 -0.06
CA SER A 49 -11.45 -9.10 -0.90
C SER A 49 -12.04 -10.30 -0.15
N ALA A 50 -11.53 -10.60 1.05
CA ALA A 50 -12.03 -11.71 1.86
C ALA A 50 -13.50 -11.53 2.25
N GLN A 51 -13.91 -10.31 2.64
CA GLN A 51 -15.30 -10.04 2.99
C GLN A 51 -16.25 -10.27 1.81
N SER A 52 -15.83 -9.92 0.58
CA SER A 52 -16.64 -10.19 -0.61
C SER A 52 -16.88 -11.70 -0.82
N LYS A 53 -15.87 -12.54 -0.53
CA LYS A 53 -15.99 -14.00 -0.61
C LYS A 53 -16.92 -14.55 0.49
N LEU A 54 -16.79 -14.05 1.71
CA LEU A 54 -17.62 -14.45 2.84
C LEU A 54 -19.08 -13.99 2.72
N ALA A 55 -19.32 -12.86 2.07
CA ALA A 55 -20.67 -12.33 1.85
C ALA A 55 -21.54 -13.27 0.98
N SER A 56 -20.93 -13.99 0.04
CA SER A 56 -21.63 -15.00 -0.76
C SER A 56 -20.72 -16.19 -1.07
N TRP A 57 -20.73 -17.16 -0.17
CA TRP A 57 -19.94 -18.39 -0.32
C TRP A 57 -20.31 -19.22 -1.57
N PRO A 58 -21.60 -19.39 -1.94
CA PRO A 58 -21.96 -20.13 -3.16
C PRO A 58 -21.40 -19.48 -4.43
N VAL A 59 -21.41 -18.14 -4.50
CA VAL A 59 -20.84 -17.41 -5.63
C VAL A 59 -19.32 -17.58 -5.66
N THR A 60 -18.66 -17.54 -4.50
CA THR A 60 -17.22 -17.80 -4.40
C THR A 60 -16.87 -19.18 -4.94
N LEU A 61 -17.58 -20.23 -4.55
CA LEU A 61 -17.36 -21.58 -5.07
C LEU A 61 -17.58 -21.66 -6.59
N GLN A 62 -18.61 -21.01 -7.12
CA GLN A 62 -18.85 -20.95 -8.56
C GLN A 62 -17.72 -20.23 -9.31
N LEU A 63 -17.17 -19.14 -8.77
CA LEU A 63 -16.03 -18.45 -9.36
C LEU A 63 -14.78 -19.35 -9.38
N PHE A 64 -14.51 -20.06 -8.29
CA PHE A 64 -13.40 -21.02 -8.24
C PHE A 64 -13.58 -22.21 -9.20
N ALA A 65 -14.81 -22.65 -9.41
CA ALA A 65 -15.12 -23.74 -10.34
C ALA A 65 -15.02 -23.33 -11.81
N ASN A 66 -15.58 -22.17 -12.15
CA ASN A 66 -15.82 -21.82 -13.55
C ASN A 66 -14.88 -20.73 -14.08
N GLU A 67 -14.52 -19.74 -13.24
CA GLU A 67 -13.77 -18.56 -13.68
C GLU A 67 -12.27 -18.73 -13.42
N TYR A 68 -11.89 -19.11 -12.19
CA TYR A 68 -10.49 -19.38 -11.85
C TYR A 68 -10.00 -20.72 -12.40
N ASN A 69 -10.91 -21.71 -12.50
CA ASN A 69 -10.70 -23.02 -13.12
C ASN A 69 -9.31 -23.64 -12.86
N LEU A 70 -8.97 -23.82 -11.58
CA LEU A 70 -7.66 -24.31 -11.17
C LEU A 70 -7.43 -25.76 -11.65
N PRO A 71 -6.30 -26.06 -12.32
CA PRO A 71 -6.09 -27.36 -12.97
C PRO A 71 -5.89 -28.53 -12.00
N PHE A 72 -5.45 -28.26 -10.76
CA PHE A 72 -5.03 -29.29 -9.80
C PHE A 72 -5.77 -29.27 -8.46
N ILE A 73 -6.53 -28.22 -8.17
CA ILE A 73 -7.12 -28.01 -6.85
C ILE A 73 -8.63 -27.88 -7.00
N ASP A 74 -9.35 -28.75 -6.29
CA ASP A 74 -10.81 -28.70 -6.26
C ASP A 74 -11.31 -27.36 -5.68
N PRO A 75 -12.37 -26.75 -6.24
CA PRO A 75 -12.93 -25.49 -5.76
C PRO A 75 -13.30 -25.51 -4.27
N SER A 76 -13.73 -26.65 -3.73
CA SER A 76 -14.07 -26.80 -2.31
C SER A 76 -12.86 -26.66 -1.38
N ILE A 77 -11.65 -26.83 -1.89
CA ILE A 77 -10.38 -26.65 -1.15
C ILE A 77 -9.76 -25.30 -1.50
N ALA A 78 -9.77 -24.92 -2.78
CA ALA A 78 -9.17 -23.68 -3.26
C ALA A 78 -9.84 -22.44 -2.67
N ALA A 79 -11.18 -22.39 -2.64
CA ALA A 79 -11.91 -21.24 -2.14
C ALA A 79 -11.64 -20.97 -0.64
N PRO A 80 -11.70 -21.97 0.27
CA PRO A 80 -11.28 -21.78 1.66
C PRO A 80 -9.83 -21.34 1.80
N LEU A 81 -8.89 -22.00 1.10
CA LEU A 81 -7.47 -21.67 1.20
C LEU A 81 -7.20 -20.22 0.79
N ALA A 82 -7.78 -19.77 -0.33
CA ALA A 82 -7.65 -18.39 -0.77
C ALA A 82 -8.26 -17.42 0.24
N THR A 83 -9.47 -17.68 0.72
CA THR A 83 -10.16 -16.80 1.68
C THR A 83 -9.40 -16.71 3.01
N THR A 84 -8.89 -17.84 3.53
CA THR A 84 -8.06 -17.87 4.73
C THR A 84 -6.73 -17.13 4.51
N ALA A 85 -6.07 -17.34 3.37
CA ALA A 85 -4.83 -16.64 3.04
C ALA A 85 -5.03 -15.12 2.98
N GLU A 86 -6.14 -14.64 2.41
CA GLU A 86 -6.45 -13.21 2.37
C GLU A 86 -6.75 -12.64 3.75
N LEU A 87 -7.55 -13.35 4.58
CA LEU A 87 -7.91 -12.88 5.91
C LEU A 87 -6.70 -12.86 6.86
N THR A 88 -5.95 -13.96 6.91
CA THR A 88 -4.75 -14.07 7.75
C THR A 88 -3.65 -13.17 7.23
N GLY A 89 -3.43 -13.12 5.91
CA GLY A 89 -2.46 -12.23 5.28
C GLY A 89 -2.75 -10.76 5.57
N SER A 90 -4.00 -10.34 5.47
CA SER A 90 -4.45 -9.00 5.87
C SER A 90 -4.07 -8.67 7.31
N ALA A 91 -4.40 -9.54 8.27
CA ALA A 91 -4.10 -9.33 9.68
C ALA A 91 -2.59 -9.28 9.94
N LEU A 92 -1.82 -10.20 9.36
CA LEU A 92 -0.36 -10.25 9.53
C LEU A 92 0.32 -9.01 8.96
N VAL A 93 -0.05 -8.59 7.74
CA VAL A 93 0.52 -7.38 7.10
C VAL A 93 0.16 -6.13 7.89
N PHE A 94 -1.06 -6.00 8.38
CA PHE A 94 -1.48 -4.88 9.25
C PHE A 94 -0.61 -4.80 10.51
N LEU A 95 -0.40 -5.92 11.19
CA LEU A 95 0.46 -6.01 12.38
C LEU A 95 1.96 -5.86 12.06
N GLY A 96 2.34 -5.84 10.78
CA GLY A 96 3.74 -5.75 10.37
C GLY A 96 4.52 -7.07 10.45
N LEU A 97 3.83 -8.20 10.62
CA LEU A 97 4.43 -9.53 10.64
C LEU A 97 4.63 -10.04 9.21
N PHE A 98 5.75 -10.71 8.96
CA PHE A 98 6.13 -11.27 7.66
C PHE A 98 6.03 -10.29 6.47
N SER A 99 6.03 -8.98 6.70
CA SER A 99 5.77 -7.98 5.65
C SER A 99 6.77 -8.03 4.49
N ARG A 100 8.01 -8.46 4.73
CA ARG A 100 9.02 -8.68 3.67
C ARG A 100 8.62 -9.82 2.73
N VAL A 101 8.17 -10.94 3.29
CA VAL A 101 7.70 -12.09 2.50
C VAL A 101 6.43 -11.72 1.74
N ALA A 102 5.49 -11.02 2.40
CA ALA A 102 4.29 -10.51 1.75
C ALA A 102 4.62 -9.57 0.58
N ALA A 103 5.59 -8.67 0.72
CA ALA A 103 6.01 -7.78 -0.35
C ALA A 103 6.56 -8.55 -1.57
N VAL A 104 7.36 -9.60 -1.36
CA VAL A 104 7.84 -10.46 -2.45
C VAL A 104 6.68 -11.15 -3.17
N MET A 105 5.70 -11.67 -2.43
CA MET A 105 4.51 -12.27 -3.05
C MET A 105 3.72 -11.26 -3.88
N LEU A 106 3.51 -10.04 -3.37
CA LEU A 106 2.80 -8.99 -4.09
C LEU A 106 3.53 -8.55 -5.36
N LEU A 107 4.86 -8.53 -5.35
CA LEU A 107 5.65 -8.26 -6.55
C LEU A 107 5.49 -9.34 -7.64
N GLY A 108 5.13 -10.57 -7.27
CA GLY A 108 4.86 -11.63 -8.25
C GLY A 108 3.46 -11.58 -8.86
N VAL A 109 2.56 -10.75 -8.33
CA VAL A 109 1.16 -10.62 -8.78
C VAL A 109 0.96 -9.39 -9.67
N VAL A 110 1.88 -8.41 -9.62
CA VAL A 110 1.92 -7.21 -10.49
C VAL A 110 2.83 -7.46 -11.68
#